data_AF-A0AAW8UGC7-F1
#
_entry.id   AF-A0AAW8UGC7-F1
#
_cell.length_a   1.000
_cell.length_b   1.000
_cell.length_c   1.000
_cell.angle_alpha   90.00
_cell.angle_beta   90.00
_cell.angle_gamma   90.00
#
_symmetry.space_group_name_H-M   'P 1'
#
loop_
_entity.id
_entity.type
_entity.pdbx_description
1 polymer ?
#
loop_
_entity_poly.entity_id
_entity_poly.type
_entity_poly.pdbx_seq_one_letter_code
_entity_poly.pdbx_strand_id
1 'polypeptide(L)'
;TEPTLQYVAFIESWAKRTWIVPPQMQLYVDYKIEVTDILTNYTSIDEIHSYSIDESFLDITESLNFFYPEIKNRYEQMNRIALDLQREIRDKLGLYVTVGMG
;
A
#
# COMPACT_ATOMS: atom_id res chain seq x y z
N THR A 1 28.56 -9.79 -25.03
CA THR A 1 29.83 -9.46 -24.38
C THR A 1 29.87 -10.19 -23.06
N GLU A 2 30.97 -10.86 -22.74
CA GLU A 2 31.09 -11.52 -21.44
C GLU A 2 31.17 -10.47 -20.32
N PRO A 3 30.58 -10.74 -19.14
CA PRO A 3 30.67 -9.85 -18.00
C PRO A 3 32.11 -9.73 -17.52
N THR A 4 32.51 -8.53 -17.09
CA THR A 4 33.85 -8.30 -16.53
C THR A 4 33.98 -9.00 -15.18
N LEU A 5 35.20 -9.38 -14.81
CA LEU A 5 35.49 -9.99 -13.50
C LEU A 5 35.03 -9.11 -12.33
N GLN A 6 35.14 -7.79 -12.48
CA GLN A 6 34.66 -6.83 -11.47
C GLN A 6 33.14 -6.89 -11.30
N TYR A 7 32.39 -7.02 -12.40
CA TYR A 7 30.93 -7.14 -12.35
C TYR A 7 30.50 -8.46 -11.69
N VAL A 8 31.18 -9.56 -11.99
CA VAL A 8 30.92 -10.86 -11.36
C VAL A 8 31.16 -10.78 -9.84
N ALA A 9 32.31 -10.24 -9.41
CA ALA A 9 32.63 -10.06 -8.00
C ALA A 9 31.61 -9.15 -7.27
N PHE A 10 31.11 -8.11 -7.95
CA PHE A 10 30.05 -7.25 -7.43
C PHE A 10 28.76 -8.03 -7.16
N ILE A 11 28.27 -8.81 -8.13
CA ILE A 11 27.05 -9.63 -7.98
C ILE A 11 27.23 -10.68 -6.89
N GLU A 12 28.36 -11.38 -6.85
CA GLU A 12 28.65 -12.37 -5.79
C GLU A 12 28.67 -11.74 -4.39
N SER A 13 29.16 -10.50 -4.26
CA SER A 13 29.15 -9.78 -2.98
C SER A 13 27.73 -9.49 -2.49
N TRP A 14 26.79 -9.22 -3.40
CA TRP A 14 25.38 -9.06 -3.07
C TRP A 14 24.75 -10.41 -2.73
N ALA A 15 24.95 -11.42 -3.57
CA ALA A 15 24.41 -12.77 -3.36
C ALA A 15 24.80 -13.35 -1.99
N LYS A 16 26.06 -13.18 -1.56
CA LYS A 16 26.55 -13.63 -0.24
C LYS A 16 25.86 -12.96 0.96
N ARG A 17 25.28 -11.76 0.78
CA ARG A 17 24.60 -11.00 1.84
C ARG A 17 23.08 -11.08 1.74
N THR A 18 22.55 -11.68 0.67
CA THR A 18 21.11 -11.84 0.48
C THR A 18 20.58 -13.00 1.30
N TRP A 19 19.56 -12.73 2.10
CA TRP A 19 18.85 -13.75 2.86
C TRP A 19 17.69 -14.25 2.01
N ILE A 20 17.68 -15.54 1.68
CA ILE A 20 16.59 -16.17 0.94
C ILE A 20 15.63 -16.75 1.96
N VAL A 21 14.42 -16.19 2.03
CA VAL A 21 13.36 -16.64 2.93
C VAL A 21 12.23 -17.29 2.12
N PRO A 22 11.60 -18.37 2.64
CA PRO A 22 10.47 -18.99 1.95
C PRO A 22 9.25 -18.06 1.94
N PRO A 23 8.45 -18.05 0.86
CA PRO A 23 7.25 -17.24 0.79
C PRO A 23 6.18 -17.77 1.76
N GLN A 24 5.47 -16.84 2.41
CA GLN A 24 4.35 -17.16 3.31
C GLN A 24 3.03 -16.67 2.69
N MET A 25 2.58 -17.33 1.63
CA MET A 25 1.44 -16.85 0.83
C MET A 25 0.15 -16.64 1.64
N GLN A 26 -0.14 -17.53 2.59
CA GLN A 26 -1.33 -17.39 3.44
C GLN A 26 -1.26 -16.10 4.28
N LEU A 27 -0.09 -15.81 4.86
CA LEU A 27 0.12 -14.61 5.66
C LEU A 27 -0.15 -13.35 4.83
N TYR A 28 0.28 -13.32 3.56
CA TYR A 28 0.02 -12.17 2.69
C TYR A 28 -1.46 -11.99 2.38
N VAL A 29 -2.20 -13.09 2.22
CA VAL A 29 -3.67 -13.06 2.02
C VAL A 29 -4.37 -12.54 3.29
N ASP A 30 -3.95 -13.01 4.46
CA ASP A 30 -4.52 -12.57 5.74
C ASP A 30 -4.32 -11.05 5.93
N TYR A 31 -3.11 -10.55 5.65
CA TYR A 31 -2.83 -9.11 5.70
C TYR A 31 -3.62 -8.31 4.66
N LYS A 32 -3.86 -8.85 3.47
CA LYS A 32 -4.70 -8.19 2.46
C LYS A 32 -6.14 -8.05 2.95
N ILE A 33 -6.69 -9.08 3.59
CA ILE A 33 -8.03 -9.03 4.19
C ILE A 33 -8.09 -7.92 5.25
N GLU A 34 -7.13 -7.89 6.18
CA GLU A 34 -7.06 -6.85 7.22
C GLU A 34 -6.94 -5.43 6.64
N VAL A 35 -6.14 -5.25 5.58
CA VAL A 35 -6.06 -3.96 4.88
C VAL A 35 -7.40 -3.62 4.25
N THR A 36 -8.04 -4.55 3.54
CA THR A 36 -9.36 -4.33 2.94
C THR A 36 -10.41 -3.95 3.99
N ASP A 37 -10.41 -4.60 5.15
CA ASP A 37 -11.30 -4.27 6.26
C ASP A 37 -11.09 -2.82 6.74
N ILE A 38 -9.85 -2.35 6.85
CA ILE A 38 -9.55 -0.93 7.14
C ILE A 38 -10.08 -0.01 6.05
N LEU A 39 -9.91 -0.37 4.77
CA LEU A 39 -10.39 0.44 3.65
C LEU A 39 -11.92 0.61 3.65
N THR A 40 -12.67 -0.38 4.14
CA THR A 40 -14.15 -0.28 4.27
C THR A 40 -14.60 0.81 5.25
N ASN A 41 -13.71 1.32 6.11
CA ASN A 41 -14.02 2.46 6.96
C ASN A 41 -14.03 3.79 6.18
N TYR A 42 -13.42 3.85 5.00
CA TYR A 42 -13.26 5.09 4.21
C TYR A 42 -14.18 5.16 3.00
N THR A 43 -14.57 4.01 2.45
CA THR A 43 -15.55 3.92 1.36
C THR A 43 -16.28 2.59 1.42
N SER A 44 -17.35 2.44 0.65
CA SER A 44 -18.11 1.19 0.62
C SER A 44 -17.30 0.08 -0.07
N ILE A 45 -17.62 -1.17 0.23
CA ILE A 45 -16.90 -2.32 -0.36
C ILE A 45 -17.02 -2.38 -1.89
N ASP A 46 -18.13 -1.89 -2.44
CA ASP A 46 -18.37 -1.85 -3.89
C ASP A 46 -17.45 -0.84 -4.60
N GLU A 47 -16.97 0.17 -3.88
CA GLU A 47 -16.04 1.20 -4.37
C GLU A 47 -14.56 0.85 -4.11
N ILE A 48 -14.28 -0.35 -3.56
CA ILE A 48 -12.93 -0.87 -3.37
C ILE A 48 -12.63 -1.90 -4.45
N HIS A 49 -11.71 -1.57 -5.34
CA HIS A 49 -11.31 -2.43 -6.45
C HIS A 49 -9.88 -2.93 -6.26
N SER A 50 -9.71 -4.20 -5.88
CA SER A 50 -8.38 -4.80 -5.76
C SER A 50 -7.79 -5.12 -7.14
N TYR A 51 -6.57 -4.64 -7.40
CA TYR A 51 -5.81 -4.93 -8.62
C TYR A 51 -4.81 -6.07 -8.40
N SER A 52 -4.16 -6.06 -7.23
CA SER A 52 -3.25 -7.12 -6.77
C SER A 52 -3.42 -7.37 -5.27
N ILE A 53 -2.60 -8.26 -4.72
CA ILE A 53 -2.59 -8.55 -3.28
C ILE A 53 -2.16 -7.33 -2.46
N ASP A 54 -1.32 -6.46 -3.00
CA ASP A 54 -0.77 -5.27 -2.36
C ASP A 54 -1.34 -3.94 -2.90
N GLU A 55 -2.18 -3.98 -3.94
CA GLU A 55 -2.73 -2.79 -4.59
C GLU A 55 -4.26 -2.81 -4.68
N SER A 56 -4.89 -1.69 -4.35
CA SER A 56 -6.33 -1.46 -4.45
C SER A 56 -6.60 -0.02 -4.87
N PHE A 57 -7.60 0.17 -5.73
CA PHE A 57 -8.18 1.45 -6.09
C PHE A 57 -9.42 1.71 -5.24
N LEU A 58 -9.58 2.94 -4.78
CA LEU A 58 -10.72 3.37 -3.98
C LEU A 58 -11.39 4.54 -4.67
N ASP A 59 -12.70 4.46 -4.92
CA ASP A 59 -13.50 5.66 -5.14
C ASP A 59 -13.97 6.20 -3.79
N ILE A 60 -13.54 7.43 -3.47
CA ILE A 60 -13.88 8.12 -2.23
C ILE A 60 -14.71 9.37 -2.49
N THR A 61 -15.19 9.58 -3.72
CA THR A 61 -15.87 10.80 -4.17
C THR A 61 -17.02 11.20 -3.25
N GLU A 62 -17.87 10.24 -2.88
CA GLU A 62 -19.02 10.46 -1.99
C GLU A 62 -18.58 10.61 -0.53
N SER A 63 -17.50 9.94 -0.14
CA SER A 63 -16.96 9.95 1.23
C SER A 63 -16.21 11.25 1.59
N LEU A 64 -15.69 12.01 0.61
CA LEU A 64 -14.87 13.20 0.89
C LEU A 64 -15.56 14.19 1.84
N ASN A 65 -16.83 14.49 1.56
CA ASN A 65 -17.61 15.45 2.33
C ASN A 65 -18.09 14.88 3.67
N PHE A 66 -18.08 13.56 3.84
CA PHE A 66 -18.42 12.93 5.12
C PHE A 66 -17.30 13.15 6.16
N PHE A 67 -16.04 12.96 5.76
CA PHE A 67 -14.90 13.10 6.67
C PHE A 67 -14.48 14.55 6.90
N TYR A 68 -14.48 15.36 5.85
CA TYR A 68 -13.93 16.72 5.87
C TYR A 68 -14.89 17.73 5.23
N PRO A 69 -16.12 17.92 5.76
CA PRO A 69 -17.16 18.77 5.17
C PRO A 69 -16.78 20.27 5.09
N GLU A 70 -15.89 20.73 5.95
CA GLU A 70 -15.44 22.12 6.00
C GLU A 70 -14.42 22.48 4.91
N ILE A 71 -13.73 21.48 4.35
CA ILE A 71 -12.70 21.66 3.34
C ILE A 71 -13.35 21.63 1.95
N LYS A 72 -13.25 22.74 1.20
CA LYS A 72 -13.84 22.82 -0.16
C LYS A 72 -12.93 22.25 -1.26
N ASN A 73 -11.63 22.18 -1.00
CA ASN A 73 -10.66 21.68 -1.97
C ASN A 73 -10.60 20.15 -1.89
N ARG A 74 -11.06 19.46 -2.94
CA ARG A 74 -11.08 17.99 -3.01
C ARG A 74 -9.69 17.37 -2.87
N TYR A 75 -8.65 17.97 -3.46
CA TYR A 75 -7.28 17.48 -3.30
C TYR A 75 -6.81 17.56 -1.84
N GLU A 76 -7.20 18.61 -1.13
CA GLU A 76 -6.88 18.73 0.29
C GLU A 76 -7.64 17.70 1.13
N GLN A 77 -8.94 17.48 0.86
CA GLN A 77 -9.72 16.41 1.50
C GLN A 77 -9.10 15.03 1.27
N MET A 78 -8.76 14.71 0.02
CA MET A 78 -8.10 13.44 -0.34
C MET A 78 -6.78 13.27 0.39
N ASN A 79 -5.95 14.32 0.46
CA ASN A 79 -4.67 14.25 1.15
C ASN A 79 -4.81 14.01 2.65
N ARG A 80 -5.86 14.55 3.29
CA ARG A 80 -6.17 14.28 4.71
C ARG A 80 -6.59 12.83 4.93
N ILE A 81 -7.50 12.32 4.11
CA ILE A 81 -7.95 10.93 4.15
C ILE A 81 -6.76 9.98 3.92
N ALA A 82 -5.91 10.27 2.92
CA ALA A 82 -4.72 9.47 2.63
C ALA A 82 -3.77 9.42 3.84
N LEU A 83 -3.55 10.55 4.52
CA LEU A 83 -2.71 10.60 5.71
C LEU A 83 -3.29 9.79 6.87
N ASP A 84 -4.60 9.86 7.09
CA ASP A 84 -5.27 9.09 8.13
C ASP A 84 -5.18 7.60 7.83
N LEU A 85 -5.46 7.20 6.59
CA LEU A 85 -5.38 5.82 6.15
C LEU A 85 -3.96 5.25 6.32
N GLN A 86 -2.95 6.01 5.90
CA GLN A 86 -1.54 5.64 6.08
C GLN A 86 -1.18 5.44 7.55
N ARG A 87 -1.68 6.32 8.44
CA ARG A 87 -1.47 6.20 9.88
C ARG A 87 -2.18 5.00 10.46
N GLU A 88 -3.45 4.79 10.10
CA GLU A 88 -4.25 3.67 10.61
C GLU A 88 -3.64 2.31 10.22
N ILE A 89 -3.25 2.14 8.95
CA ILE A 89 -2.60 0.91 8.48
C ILE A 89 -1.26 0.69 9.21
N ARG A 90 -0.47 1.75 9.40
CA ARG A 90 0.80 1.67 10.13
C ARG A 90 0.59 1.29 11.59
N ASP A 91 -0.36 1.92 12.26
CA ASP A 91 -0.60 1.74 13.70
C ASP A 91 -1.20 0.37 14.00
N LYS A 92 -2.10 -0.14 13.13
CA LYS A 92 -2.74 -1.46 13.30
C LYS A 92 -1.88 -2.62 12.81
N LEU A 93 -1.25 -2.48 11.65
CA LEU A 93 -0.61 -3.60 10.95
C LEU A 93 0.92 -3.48 10.85
N GLY A 94 1.49 -2.33 11.20
CA GLY A 94 2.93 -2.07 11.08
C GLY A 94 3.40 -1.89 9.64
N LEU A 95 2.49 -1.75 8.69
CA LEU A 95 2.80 -1.62 7.26
C LEU A 95 2.97 -0.16 6.85
N TYR A 96 3.93 0.08 5.95
CA TYR A 96 4.06 1.37 5.26
C TYR A 96 3.40 1.27 3.90
N VAL A 97 2.50 2.20 3.60
CA VAL A 97 1.77 2.24 2.33
C VAL A 97 1.93 3.59 1.64
N THR A 98 1.84 3.58 0.31
CA THR A 98 1.89 4.76 -0.53
C THR A 98 0.54 4.98 -1.19
N VAL A 99 0.10 6.23 -1.28
CA VAL A 99 -1.21 6.59 -1.88
C VAL A 99 -0.96 7.50 -3.07
N GLY A 100 -1.49 7.11 -4.23
CA GLY A 100 -1.64 7.99 -5.40
C GLY A 100 -3.03 8.61 -5.41
N MET A 101 -3.12 9.90 -5.71
CA MET A 101 -4.39 10.63 -5.82
C MET A 101 -4.47 11.25 -7.22
N GLY A 102 -5.59 11.08 -7.91
CA GLY A 102 -5.78 11.52 -9.30
C GLY A 102 -7.24 11.85 -9.62
#